data_AF-A0A7J8ME74-F1
#
_entry.id   AF-A0A7J8ME74-F1
#
_cell.length_a   1.000
_cell.length_b   1.000
_cell.length_c   1.000
_cell.angle_alpha   90.00
_cell.angle_beta   90.00
_cell.angle_gamma   90.00
#
_symmetry.space_group_name_H-M   'P 1'
#
loop_
_entity.id
_entity.type
_entity.pdbx_description
1 polymer ?
#
loop_
_entity_poly.entity_id
_entity_poly.type
_entity_poly.pdbx_seq_one_letter_code
_entity_poly.pdbx_strand_id
1 'polypeptide(L)'
;MGIKRSLLLISIFSIVAISACARPPSDITDTPESPDSTPESPDSTPEAPDDDYSPNAPDEAADGYAPPPEAPTPSATFTILPGGSYPELDQICGATDYPIECVRFISPYLNDSIKIDPLNVLKVGIHVATNMTIEALNLAIKIREDPEISPNAQSCLRVCSENYDLIPDGNELALRAIEERNWSDLRNQLSGDLTSVNTCIDVYHEGNLASPMRDMDSDLLALYRVLLHIAVDMVKF
;
A
#
# COMPACT_ATOMS: atom_id res chain seq x y z
N MET A 1 27.02 20.06 35.60
CA MET A 1 26.79 18.64 35.26
C MET A 1 25.40 18.53 34.66
N GLY A 2 25.31 18.55 33.32
CA GLY A 2 24.05 18.45 32.59
C GLY A 2 23.78 16.99 32.24
N ILE A 3 22.62 16.47 32.68
CA ILE A 3 22.17 15.12 32.35
C ILE A 3 21.55 15.20 30.96
N LYS A 4 22.28 14.76 29.94
CA LYS A 4 21.72 14.48 28.61
C LYS A 4 20.78 13.28 28.74
N ARG A 5 19.47 13.51 28.66
CA ARG A 5 18.50 12.43 28.50
C ARG A 5 18.46 12.05 27.02
N SER A 6 19.11 10.94 26.68
CA SER A 6 18.95 10.25 25.40
C SER A 6 17.46 9.94 25.20
N LEU A 7 16.86 10.52 24.16
CA LEU A 7 15.61 10.00 23.62
C LEU A 7 15.95 8.71 22.87
N LEU A 8 15.57 7.57 23.46
CA LEU A 8 15.45 6.31 22.74
C LEU A 8 14.26 6.44 21.80
N LEU A 9 14.54 6.48 20.49
CA LEU A 9 13.54 6.22 19.46
C LEU A 9 13.19 4.73 19.54
N ILE A 10 12.19 4.41 20.35
CA ILE A 10 11.59 3.08 20.35
C ILE A 10 10.83 2.99 19.03
N SER A 11 11.41 2.29 18.06
CA SER A 11 10.70 1.85 16.87
C SER A 11 9.62 0.88 17.32
N ILE A 12 8.42 1.40 17.53
CA ILE A 12 7.24 0.62 17.89
C ILE A 12 6.71 0.03 16.58
N PHE A 13 7.40 -0.98 16.04
CA PHE A 13 6.72 -1.92 15.17
C PHE A 13 5.79 -2.74 16.08
N SER A 14 4.58 -2.21 16.28
CA SER A 14 3.49 -3.00 16.83
C SER A 14 3.34 -4.23 15.95
N ILE A 15 3.65 -5.39 16.51
CA ILE A 15 3.31 -6.68 15.93
C ILE A 15 1.78 -6.71 15.94
N VAL A 16 1.15 -6.23 14.87
CA VAL A 16 -0.27 -6.45 14.64
C VAL A 16 -0.40 -7.94 14.39
N ALA A 17 -0.82 -8.67 15.41
CA ALA A 17 -1.30 -10.02 15.23
C ALA A 17 -2.42 -9.93 14.18
N ILE A 18 -2.20 -10.51 13.00
CA ILE A 18 -3.19 -10.59 11.94
C ILE A 18 -4.33 -11.44 12.48
N SER A 19 -5.30 -10.77 13.10
CA SER A 19 -6.53 -11.40 13.55
C SER A 19 -7.38 -11.56 12.30
N ALA A 20 -7.15 -12.66 11.57
CA ALA A 20 -8.05 -13.09 10.51
C ALA A 20 -9.48 -13.04 11.08
N CYS A 21 -10.43 -12.49 10.31
CA CYS A 21 -11.83 -12.51 10.71
C CYS A 21 -12.19 -13.93 11.13
N ALA A 22 -12.91 -14.10 12.24
CA ALA A 22 -13.23 -15.42 12.79
C ALA A 22 -13.69 -16.34 11.65
N ARG A 23 -12.85 -17.32 11.27
CA ARG A 23 -13.25 -18.30 10.26
C ARG A 23 -14.50 -18.99 10.80
N PRO A 24 -15.56 -19.17 9.99
CA PRO A 24 -16.63 -20.07 10.39
C PRO A 24 -15.99 -21.43 10.71
N PRO A 25 -16.41 -22.13 11.77
CA PRO A 25 -15.84 -23.42 12.10
C PRO A 25 -16.00 -24.32 10.88
N SER A 26 -14.88 -24.65 10.24
CA SER A 26 -14.83 -25.77 9.33
C SER A 26 -15.05 -27.00 10.19
N ASP A 27 -15.93 -27.89 9.74
CA ASP A 27 -16.27 -29.14 10.40
C ASP A 27 -15.01 -30.04 10.46
N ILE A 28 -14.18 -29.86 11.49
CA ILE A 28 -12.97 -30.64 11.72
C ILE A 28 -13.32 -31.69 12.76
N THR A 29 -13.40 -32.94 12.30
CA THR A 29 -13.52 -34.12 13.14
C THR A 29 -12.25 -34.25 13.99
N ASP A 30 -12.39 -34.02 15.30
CA ASP A 30 -11.31 -34.17 16.28
C ASP A 30 -10.70 -35.58 16.23
N THR A 31 -9.40 -35.67 15.98
CA THR A 31 -8.57 -36.77 16.45
C THR A 31 -7.43 -36.17 17.27
N PRO A 32 -7.33 -36.45 18.57
CA PRO A 32 -6.29 -35.87 19.41
C PRO A 32 -4.99 -36.67 19.25
N GLU A 33 -3.96 -36.04 18.69
CA GLU A 33 -2.58 -36.53 18.76
C GLU A 33 -1.90 -35.93 20.01
N SER A 34 -1.29 -36.81 20.80
CA SER A 34 -0.64 -36.51 22.07
C SER A 34 0.69 -35.79 21.85
N PRO A 35 1.09 -34.82 22.71
CA PRO A 35 2.38 -34.15 22.56
C PRO A 35 3.50 -35.01 23.17
N ASP A 36 4.40 -35.52 22.32
CA ASP A 36 5.69 -36.04 22.78
C ASP A 36 6.68 -34.87 22.92
N SER A 37 7.35 -34.81 24.07
CA SER A 37 8.26 -33.72 24.45
C SER A 37 9.68 -34.26 24.44
N THR A 38 10.45 -33.93 23.40
CA THR A 38 11.91 -34.12 23.42
C THR A 38 12.60 -32.80 23.05
N PRO A 39 13.46 -32.24 23.91
CA PRO A 39 14.24 -31.05 23.58
C PRO A 39 15.56 -31.45 22.91
N GLU A 40 15.77 -31.01 21.67
CA GLU A 40 17.06 -31.15 20.97
C GLU A 40 17.85 -29.84 21.10
N SER A 41 19.08 -29.94 21.63
CA SER A 41 20.03 -28.83 21.78
C SER A 41 20.75 -28.52 20.46
N PRO A 42 21.28 -27.30 20.29
CA PRO A 42 21.87 -26.85 19.03
C PRO A 42 23.33 -27.31 18.88
N ASP A 43 23.65 -27.98 17.77
CA ASP A 43 25.04 -28.19 17.35
C ASP A 43 25.46 -27.09 16.36
N SER A 44 26.63 -26.52 16.61
CA SER A 44 27.23 -25.42 15.85
C SER A 44 28.39 -25.97 15.07
N THR A 45 28.36 -25.94 13.74
CA THR A 45 29.58 -26.00 12.92
C THR A 45 29.36 -25.19 11.62
N PRO A 46 30.31 -24.31 11.23
CA PRO A 46 30.23 -23.53 9.99
C PRO A 46 30.86 -24.29 8.81
N GLU A 47 30.12 -24.43 7.71
CA GLU A 47 30.69 -24.87 6.42
C GLU A 47 31.07 -23.66 5.54
N ALA A 48 32.26 -23.77 4.96
CA ALA A 48 32.90 -22.82 4.06
C ALA A 48 32.55 -23.14 2.59
N PRO A 49 32.89 -22.27 1.62
CA PRO A 49 32.35 -22.31 0.26
C PRO A 49 33.16 -23.21 -0.67
N ASP A 50 32.48 -24.03 -1.47
CA ASP A 50 33.09 -24.78 -2.57
C ASP A 50 33.03 -23.97 -3.87
N ASP A 51 34.21 -23.48 -4.27
CA ASP A 51 34.54 -23.08 -5.63
C ASP A 51 34.79 -24.35 -6.49
N ASP A 52 34.11 -24.49 -7.62
CA ASP A 52 34.70 -25.21 -8.76
C ASP A 52 34.35 -24.54 -10.10
N TYR A 53 35.40 -24.15 -10.80
CA TYR A 53 35.43 -23.59 -12.13
C TYR A 53 36.38 -24.44 -12.96
N SER A 54 35.92 -25.00 -14.09
CA SER A 54 36.80 -25.40 -15.20
C SER A 54 36.07 -25.82 -16.49
N PRO A 55 36.73 -25.77 -17.68
CA PRO A 55 36.28 -24.96 -18.81
C PRO A 55 36.19 -25.71 -20.17
N ASN A 56 35.63 -24.99 -21.17
CA ASN A 56 35.72 -25.17 -22.65
C ASN A 56 34.98 -26.38 -23.28
N ALA A 57 33.88 -26.19 -24.03
CA ALA A 57 33.73 -25.75 -25.45
C ALA A 57 33.82 -26.94 -26.46
N PRO A 58 33.03 -26.98 -27.55
CA PRO A 58 33.26 -26.10 -28.71
C PRO A 58 32.01 -25.48 -29.39
N ASP A 59 32.33 -24.45 -30.17
CA ASP A 59 31.51 -23.62 -31.07
C ASP A 59 30.79 -24.36 -32.22
N GLU A 60 29.79 -23.64 -32.78
CA GLU A 60 29.10 -23.74 -34.10
C GLU A 60 27.57 -23.83 -33.92
N ALA A 61 26.70 -23.07 -34.59
CA ALA A 61 26.82 -22.01 -35.57
C ALA A 61 25.51 -21.17 -35.53
N ALA A 62 25.56 -20.00 -36.16
CA ALA A 62 24.53 -18.99 -36.22
C ALA A 62 23.20 -19.47 -36.81
N ASP A 63 22.09 -19.03 -36.21
CA ASP A 63 20.84 -18.77 -36.95
C ASP A 63 20.16 -17.53 -36.35
N GLY A 64 19.80 -16.60 -37.23
CA GLY A 64 19.39 -15.24 -36.89
C GLY A 64 18.08 -15.16 -36.11
N TYR A 65 18.15 -14.49 -34.95
CA TYR A 65 16.96 -13.97 -34.28
C TYR A 65 16.66 -12.57 -34.80
N ALA A 66 15.58 -12.46 -35.57
CA ALA A 66 14.93 -11.18 -35.84
C ALA A 66 14.44 -10.55 -34.52
N PRO A 67 14.49 -9.22 -34.36
CA PRO A 67 13.95 -8.58 -33.17
C PRO A 67 12.42 -8.81 -33.09
N PRO A 68 11.85 -8.99 -31.88
CA PRO A 68 10.41 -9.13 -31.69
C PRO A 68 9.67 -7.89 -32.23
N PRO A 69 8.45 -8.05 -32.79
CA PRO A 69 7.67 -6.92 -33.27
C PRO A 69 7.29 -6.02 -32.09
N GLU A 70 7.55 -4.71 -32.23
CA GLU A 70 7.12 -3.68 -31.29
C GLU A 70 5.64 -3.82 -30.99
N ALA A 71 5.30 -3.90 -29.70
CA ALA A 71 3.92 -3.86 -29.26
C ALA A 71 3.30 -2.50 -29.62
N PRO A 72 2.05 -2.46 -30.13
CA PRO A 72 1.39 -1.20 -30.44
C PRO A 72 1.14 -0.43 -29.14
N THR A 73 1.66 0.80 -29.09
CA THR A 73 1.32 1.78 -28.06
C THR A 73 -0.19 2.03 -28.06
N PRO A 74 -0.90 1.84 -26.93
CA PRO A 74 -2.27 2.27 -26.85
C PRO A 74 -2.29 3.80 -26.78
N SER A 75 -2.61 4.44 -27.90
CA SER A 75 -3.02 5.84 -27.91
C SER A 75 -4.43 5.92 -27.30
N ALA A 76 -4.50 5.90 -25.97
CA ALA A 76 -5.74 6.13 -25.26
C ALA A 76 -6.13 7.60 -25.44
N THR A 77 -7.15 7.85 -26.26
CA THR A 77 -7.75 9.16 -26.40
C THR A 77 -8.61 9.39 -25.15
N PHE A 78 -8.10 10.18 -24.21
CA PHE A 78 -8.83 10.54 -22.99
C PHE A 78 -10.03 11.41 -23.36
N THR A 79 -11.23 10.92 -23.04
CA THR A 79 -12.44 11.73 -23.11
C THR A 79 -12.47 12.59 -21.86
N ILE A 80 -12.30 13.90 -22.04
CA ILE A 80 -12.19 14.90 -20.98
C ILE A 80 -13.46 14.86 -20.11
N LEU A 81 -13.32 14.40 -18.87
CA LEU A 81 -14.32 14.58 -17.82
C LEU A 81 -14.47 16.10 -17.54
N PRO A 82 -15.69 16.61 -17.27
CA PRO A 82 -15.93 18.02 -17.04
C PRO A 82 -15.41 18.44 -15.65
N GLY A 83 -14.11 18.67 -15.59
CA GLY A 83 -13.34 19.36 -14.55
C GLY A 83 -12.18 20.04 -15.29
N GLY A 84 -11.72 21.21 -14.84
CA GLY A 84 -10.73 22.00 -15.58
C GLY A 84 -9.60 21.14 -16.14
N SER A 85 -9.40 21.17 -17.45
CA SER A 85 -8.31 20.40 -18.08
C SER A 85 -7.00 21.06 -17.66
N TYR A 86 -6.21 20.36 -16.86
CA TYR A 86 -4.90 20.80 -16.40
C TYR A 86 -3.83 19.98 -17.13
N PRO A 87 -3.23 20.48 -18.23
CA PRO A 87 -2.26 19.72 -19.01
C PRO A 87 -1.06 19.23 -18.19
N GLU A 88 -0.63 20.02 -17.21
CA GLU A 88 0.43 19.65 -16.29
C GLU A 88 0.02 18.50 -15.36
N LEU A 89 -1.26 18.44 -14.94
CA LEU A 89 -1.77 17.32 -14.17
C LEU A 89 -1.84 16.06 -15.04
N ASP A 90 -2.30 16.19 -16.29
CA ASP A 90 -2.36 15.08 -17.24
C ASP A 90 -0.97 14.47 -17.47
N GLN A 91 0.08 15.31 -17.51
CA GLN A 91 1.46 14.84 -17.62
C GLN A 91 1.91 14.07 -16.37
N ILE A 92 1.62 14.58 -15.17
CA ILE A 92 1.99 13.93 -13.90
C ILE A 92 1.23 12.61 -13.76
N CYS A 93 -0.09 12.63 -13.91
CA CYS A 93 -0.95 11.47 -13.78
C CYS A 93 -0.69 10.43 -14.87
N GLY A 94 -0.41 10.85 -16.10
CA GLY A 94 -0.11 9.96 -17.22
C GLY A 94 1.14 9.11 -17.06
N ALA A 95 2.03 9.47 -16.13
CA ALA A 95 3.20 8.68 -15.79
C ALA A 95 2.95 7.69 -14.63
N THR A 96 1.81 7.77 -13.95
CA THR A 96 1.43 6.81 -12.89
C THR A 96 0.74 5.58 -13.47
N ASP A 97 0.72 4.49 -12.70
CA ASP A 97 -0.03 3.26 -13.07
C ASP A 97 -1.56 3.43 -13.01
N TYR A 98 -2.05 4.55 -12.47
CA TYR A 98 -3.47 4.85 -12.28
C TYR A 98 -3.81 6.26 -12.79
N PRO A 99 -3.63 6.52 -14.10
CA PRO A 99 -3.75 7.87 -14.65
C PRO A 99 -5.16 8.44 -14.55
N ILE A 100 -6.20 7.60 -14.73
CA ILE A 100 -7.60 8.01 -14.65
C ILE A 100 -7.93 8.39 -13.21
N GLU A 101 -7.57 7.54 -12.26
CA GLU A 101 -7.84 7.74 -10.84
C GLU A 101 -7.07 8.94 -10.30
N CYS A 102 -5.81 9.12 -10.72
CA CYS A 102 -5.00 10.29 -10.37
C CYS A 102 -5.71 11.60 -10.77
N VAL A 103 -6.16 11.72 -12.02
CA VAL A 103 -6.89 12.91 -12.47
C VAL A 103 -8.22 13.05 -11.72
N ARG A 104 -8.97 11.95 -11.58
CA ARG A 104 -10.28 11.93 -10.92
C ARG A 104 -10.20 12.42 -9.47
N PHE A 105 -9.21 11.97 -8.72
CA PHE A 105 -9.07 12.32 -7.30
C PHE A 105 -8.49 13.71 -7.10
N ILE A 106 -7.55 14.15 -7.94
CA ILE A 106 -6.78 15.37 -7.68
C ILE A 106 -7.41 16.60 -8.33
N SER A 107 -7.90 16.49 -9.57
CA SER A 107 -8.40 17.64 -10.34
C SER A 107 -9.48 18.47 -9.64
N PRO A 108 -10.42 17.91 -8.83
CA PRO A 108 -11.45 18.70 -8.15
C PRO A 108 -10.89 19.66 -7.09
N TYR A 109 -9.65 19.43 -6.62
CA TYR A 109 -9.02 20.18 -5.54
C TYR A 109 -7.98 21.17 -6.05
N LEU A 110 -7.71 21.17 -7.35
CA LEU A 110 -6.83 22.15 -7.98
C LEU A 110 -7.58 23.44 -8.32
N ASN A 111 -6.85 24.54 -8.27
CA ASN A 111 -7.30 25.86 -8.69
C ASN A 111 -6.11 26.69 -9.16
N ASP A 112 -6.37 27.84 -9.78
CA ASP A 112 -5.34 28.72 -10.36
C ASP A 112 -4.28 29.22 -9.36
N SER A 113 -4.51 29.08 -8.05
CA SER A 113 -3.55 29.49 -7.02
C SER A 113 -2.53 28.39 -6.69
N ILE A 114 -2.77 27.14 -7.12
CA ILE A 114 -1.90 26.00 -6.86
C ILE A 114 -1.04 25.77 -8.10
N LYS A 115 0.29 25.89 -7.94
CA LYS A 115 1.22 25.50 -8.99
C LYS A 115 1.15 23.98 -9.16
N ILE A 116 0.78 23.53 -10.36
CA ILE A 116 0.67 22.10 -10.69
C ILE A 116 2.07 21.56 -11.00
N ASP A 117 2.73 21.07 -9.96
CA ASP A 117 3.99 20.33 -10.03
C ASP A 117 3.90 19.09 -9.13
N PRO A 118 4.79 18.09 -9.29
CA PRO A 118 4.69 16.82 -8.55
C PRO A 118 4.59 16.99 -7.03
N LEU A 119 5.28 17.98 -6.47
CA LEU A 119 5.29 18.22 -5.03
C LEU A 119 3.94 18.75 -4.53
N ASN A 120 3.36 19.74 -5.21
CA ASN A 120 2.06 20.27 -4.82
C ASN A 120 0.92 19.30 -5.12
N VAL A 121 1.00 18.56 -6.23
CA VAL A 121 0.06 17.48 -6.56
C VAL A 121 0.09 16.40 -5.48
N LEU A 122 1.27 16.00 -5.02
CA LEU A 122 1.40 15.05 -3.91
C LEU A 122 0.76 15.59 -2.62
N LYS A 123 1.03 16.84 -2.24
CA LYS A 123 0.43 17.45 -1.03
C LYS A 123 -1.10 17.48 -1.11
N VAL A 124 -1.65 17.92 -2.24
CA VAL A 124 -3.10 17.90 -2.48
C VAL A 124 -3.62 16.47 -2.36
N GLY A 125 -2.97 15.52 -3.02
CA GLY A 125 -3.34 14.11 -2.96
C GLY A 125 -3.32 13.51 -1.55
N ILE A 126 -2.33 13.86 -0.71
CA ILE A 126 -2.30 13.43 0.70
C ILE A 126 -3.49 13.99 1.48
N HIS A 127 -3.86 15.26 1.28
CA HIS A 127 -5.06 15.81 1.91
C HIS A 127 -6.35 15.14 1.43
N VAL A 128 -6.44 14.81 0.13
CA VAL A 128 -7.58 14.04 -0.41
C VAL A 128 -7.64 12.65 0.24
N ALA A 129 -6.51 11.96 0.37
CA ALA A 129 -6.44 10.65 1.00
C ALA A 129 -6.84 10.70 2.48
N THR A 130 -6.44 11.73 3.23
CA THR A 130 -6.89 11.95 4.61
C THR A 130 -8.40 12.04 4.69
N ASN A 131 -9.03 12.87 3.85
CA ASN A 131 -10.48 13.05 3.87
C ASN A 131 -11.23 11.76 3.48
N MET A 132 -10.80 11.10 2.40
CA MET A 132 -11.40 9.83 1.96
C MET A 132 -11.24 8.74 3.01
N THR A 133 -10.13 8.72 3.75
CA THR A 133 -9.93 7.73 4.81
C THR A 133 -10.80 8.00 6.03
N ILE A 134 -11.01 9.27 6.39
CA ILE A 134 -11.98 9.64 7.43
C ILE A 134 -13.39 9.21 7.01
N GLU A 135 -13.76 9.38 5.74
CA GLU A 135 -15.03 8.86 5.22
C GLU A 135 -15.11 7.33 5.32
N ALA A 136 -14.04 6.62 4.95
CA ALA A 136 -13.96 5.16 5.04
C ALA A 136 -14.07 4.65 6.48
N LEU A 137 -13.38 5.29 7.42
CA LEU A 137 -13.48 5.00 8.85
C LEU A 137 -14.92 5.13 9.35
N ASN A 138 -15.55 6.27 9.07
CA ASN A 138 -16.93 6.54 9.49
C ASN A 138 -17.91 5.55 8.87
N LEU A 139 -17.74 5.21 7.59
CA LEU A 139 -18.59 4.25 6.90
C LEU A 139 -18.40 2.83 7.46
N ALA A 140 -17.15 2.41 7.73
CA ALA A 140 -16.86 1.11 8.32
C ALA A 140 -17.48 0.97 9.72
N ILE A 141 -17.38 2.02 10.56
CA ILE A 141 -18.02 2.06 11.88
C ILE A 141 -19.54 1.93 11.73
N LYS A 142 -20.14 2.72 10.83
CA LYS A 142 -21.58 2.71 10.60
C LYS A 142 -22.10 1.36 10.13
N ILE A 143 -21.44 0.72 9.15
CA ILE A 143 -21.86 -0.59 8.64
C ILE A 143 -21.71 -1.65 9.73
N ARG A 144 -20.66 -1.57 10.56
CA ARG A 144 -20.42 -2.54 11.64
C ARG A 144 -21.54 -2.55 12.68
N GLU A 145 -22.23 -1.42 12.86
CA GLU A 145 -23.36 -1.28 13.80
C GLU A 145 -24.69 -1.78 13.22
N ASP A 146 -24.74 -2.11 11.93
CA ASP A 146 -25.94 -2.64 11.28
C ASP A 146 -26.22 -4.09 11.76
N PRO A 147 -27.40 -4.35 12.36
CA PRO A 147 -27.76 -5.68 12.85
C PRO A 147 -27.87 -6.74 11.75
N GLU A 148 -28.01 -6.35 10.47
CA GLU A 148 -28.08 -7.27 9.33
C GLU A 148 -26.69 -7.76 8.88
N ILE A 149 -25.61 -7.16 9.39
CA ILE A 149 -24.24 -7.57 9.07
C ILE A 149 -23.84 -8.79 9.90
N SER A 150 -23.35 -9.83 9.21
CA SER A 150 -22.90 -11.06 9.85
C SER A 150 -21.77 -10.81 10.86
N PRO A 151 -21.67 -11.61 11.96
CA PRO A 151 -20.60 -11.45 12.94
C PRO A 151 -19.18 -11.48 12.35
N ASN A 152 -18.95 -12.30 11.32
CA ASN A 152 -17.65 -12.38 10.65
C ASN A 152 -17.33 -11.08 9.91
N ALA A 153 -18.31 -10.52 9.17
CA ALA A 153 -18.15 -9.24 8.51
C ALA A 153 -17.97 -8.09 9.53
N GLN A 154 -18.67 -8.11 10.68
CA GLN A 154 -18.44 -7.15 11.76
C GLN A 154 -16.99 -7.20 12.28
N SER A 155 -16.43 -8.41 12.42
CA SER A 155 -15.03 -8.58 12.81
C SER A 155 -14.07 -8.01 11.75
N CYS A 156 -14.34 -8.22 10.46
CA CYS A 156 -13.55 -7.63 9.38
C CYS A 156 -13.63 -6.10 9.39
N LEU A 157 -14.84 -5.53 9.56
CA LEU A 157 -15.04 -4.08 9.65
C LEU A 157 -14.32 -3.47 10.85
N ARG A 158 -14.20 -4.20 11.97
CA ARG A 158 -13.37 -3.75 13.09
C ARG A 158 -11.92 -3.58 12.66
N VAL A 159 -11.32 -4.59 12.03
CA VAL A 159 -9.93 -4.50 11.54
C VAL A 159 -9.78 -3.36 10.53
N CYS A 160 -10.73 -3.20 9.61
CA CYS A 160 -10.73 -2.07 8.68
C CYS A 160 -10.76 -0.72 9.40
N SER A 161 -11.67 -0.54 10.36
CA SER A 161 -11.75 0.72 11.12
C SER A 161 -10.48 1.00 11.92
N GLU A 162 -9.86 -0.01 12.53
CA GLU A 162 -8.61 0.13 13.27
C GLU A 162 -7.46 0.55 12.35
N ASN A 163 -7.40 0.01 11.13
CA ASN A 163 -6.37 0.39 10.15
C ASN A 163 -6.63 1.76 9.52
N TYR A 164 -7.88 2.12 9.24
CA TYR A 164 -8.25 3.44 8.73
C TYR A 164 -8.00 4.55 9.74
N ASP A 165 -8.14 4.30 11.03
CA ASP A 165 -7.88 5.27 12.10
C ASP A 165 -6.40 5.68 12.18
N LEU A 166 -5.46 4.85 11.70
CA LEU A 166 -4.02 5.15 11.71
C LEU A 166 -3.59 6.11 10.60
N ILE A 167 -4.32 6.12 9.49
CA ILE A 167 -3.90 6.76 8.24
C ILE A 167 -3.87 8.30 8.33
N PRO A 168 -4.83 9.01 8.97
CA PRO A 168 -4.75 10.45 9.10
C PRO A 168 -3.46 10.95 9.77
N ASP A 169 -3.00 10.26 10.81
CA ASP A 169 -1.74 10.56 11.49
C ASP A 169 -0.54 10.24 10.59
N GLY A 170 -0.56 9.11 9.87
CA GLY A 170 0.45 8.77 8.86
C GLY A 170 0.59 9.83 7.77
N ASN A 171 -0.54 10.31 7.23
CA ASN A 171 -0.58 11.40 6.26
C ASN A 171 -0.04 12.73 6.83
N GLU A 172 -0.32 13.06 8.09
CA GLU A 172 0.27 14.25 8.73
C GLU A 172 1.80 14.12 8.81
N LEU A 173 2.30 12.95 9.20
CA LEU A 173 3.73 12.66 9.24
C LEU A 173 4.37 12.70 7.85
N ALA A 174 3.65 12.25 6.81
CA ALA A 174 4.09 12.36 5.42
C ALA A 174 4.23 13.84 4.98
N LEU A 175 3.25 14.69 5.33
CA LEU A 175 3.32 16.13 5.06
C LEU A 175 4.49 16.79 5.80
N ARG A 176 4.73 16.41 7.05
CA ARG A 176 5.89 16.90 7.82
C ARG A 176 7.21 16.46 7.19
N ALA A 177 7.32 15.22 6.74
CA ALA A 177 8.49 14.71 6.06
C ALA A 177 8.79 15.50 4.76
N ILE A 178 7.75 15.97 4.05
CA ILE A 178 7.91 16.87 2.91
C ILE A 178 8.54 18.21 3.33
N GLU A 179 8.08 18.80 4.43
CA GLU A 179 8.64 20.07 4.95
C GLU A 179 10.10 19.93 5.37
N GLU A 180 10.43 18.78 5.97
CA GLU A 180 11.78 18.43 6.42
C GLU A 180 12.68 17.93 5.28
N ARG A 181 12.16 17.81 4.05
CA ARG A 181 12.85 17.21 2.88
C ARG A 181 13.35 15.78 3.17
N ASN A 182 12.64 15.05 4.02
CA ASN A 182 12.97 13.71 4.44
C ASN A 182 12.23 12.69 3.56
N TRP A 183 12.86 12.33 2.45
CA TRP A 183 12.28 11.39 1.49
C TRP A 183 12.06 9.99 2.07
N SER A 184 12.96 9.53 2.93
CA SER A 184 12.82 8.21 3.56
C SER A 184 11.54 8.14 4.39
N ASP A 185 11.30 9.16 5.21
CA ASP A 185 10.11 9.18 6.07
C ASP A 185 8.84 9.39 5.25
N LEU A 186 8.84 10.27 4.24
CA LEU A 186 7.70 10.42 3.33
C LEU A 186 7.30 9.07 2.71
N ARG A 187 8.25 8.34 2.14
CA ARG A 187 8.01 7.03 1.55
C ARG A 187 7.51 6.03 2.59
N ASN A 188 8.12 6.00 3.77
CA ASN A 188 7.76 5.08 4.83
C ASN A 188 6.32 5.30 5.30
N GLN A 189 5.90 6.56 5.52
CA GLN A 189 4.53 6.87 5.93
C GLN A 189 3.51 6.47 4.86
N LEU A 190 3.70 6.89 3.61
CA LEU A 190 2.77 6.55 2.52
C LEU A 190 2.70 5.03 2.24
N SER A 191 3.81 4.31 2.41
CA SER A 191 3.83 2.84 2.30
C SER A 191 3.11 2.17 3.47
N GLY A 192 3.23 2.74 4.67
CA GLY A 192 2.49 2.30 5.86
C GLY A 192 0.99 2.47 5.67
N ASP A 193 0.54 3.63 5.20
CA ASP A 193 -0.87 3.91 4.94
C ASP A 193 -1.44 2.99 3.85
N LEU A 194 -0.68 2.76 2.77
CA LEU A 194 -1.03 1.77 1.75
C LEU A 194 -1.17 0.36 2.35
N THR A 195 -0.33 -0.01 3.31
CA THR A 195 -0.40 -1.30 4.01
C THR A 195 -1.65 -1.38 4.88
N SER A 196 -2.03 -0.30 5.56
CA SER A 196 -3.26 -0.21 6.34
C SER A 196 -4.50 -0.45 5.46
N VAL A 197 -4.54 0.14 4.25
CA VAL A 197 -5.62 -0.12 3.28
C VAL A 197 -5.63 -1.58 2.83
N ASN A 198 -4.46 -2.13 2.45
CA ASN A 198 -4.38 -3.54 2.02
C ASN A 198 -4.79 -4.50 3.15
N THR A 199 -4.45 -4.20 4.40
CA THR A 199 -4.84 -5.03 5.55
C THR A 199 -6.36 -5.15 5.65
N CYS A 200 -7.11 -4.07 5.41
CA CYS A 200 -8.57 -4.13 5.35
C CYS A 200 -9.06 -5.02 4.19
N ILE A 201 -8.47 -4.88 3.00
CA ILE A 201 -8.84 -5.70 1.83
C ILE A 201 -8.56 -7.18 2.09
N ASP A 202 -7.38 -7.49 2.65
CA ASP A 202 -6.90 -8.85 2.87
C ASP A 202 -7.75 -9.60 3.88
N VAL A 203 -8.20 -8.97 4.97
CA VAL A 203 -9.06 -9.67 5.95
C VAL A 203 -10.39 -10.13 5.36
N TYR A 204 -10.92 -9.43 4.36
CA TYR A 204 -12.12 -9.86 3.63
C TYR A 204 -11.82 -11.00 2.66
N HIS A 205 -10.70 -10.91 1.93
CA HIS A 205 -10.24 -11.99 1.06
C HIS A 205 -9.97 -13.28 1.84
N GLU A 206 -9.25 -13.21 2.95
CA GLU A 206 -8.95 -14.33 3.84
C GLU A 206 -10.19 -14.92 4.51
N GLY A 207 -11.17 -14.05 4.81
CA GLY A 207 -12.49 -14.44 5.30
C GLY A 207 -13.39 -15.07 4.24
N ASN A 208 -13.00 -15.04 2.96
CA ASN A 208 -13.84 -15.40 1.82
C ASN A 208 -15.19 -14.67 1.83
N LEU A 209 -15.15 -13.37 2.14
CA LEU A 209 -16.31 -12.49 2.25
C LEU A 209 -16.22 -11.37 1.21
N ALA A 210 -17.38 -10.93 0.72
CA ALA A 210 -17.45 -9.69 -0.04
C ALA A 210 -17.34 -8.49 0.92
N SER A 211 -16.38 -7.60 0.70
CA SER A 211 -16.27 -6.35 1.45
C SER A 211 -17.44 -5.43 1.10
N PRO A 212 -18.23 -4.95 2.09
CA PRO A 212 -19.20 -3.88 1.86
C PRO A 212 -18.51 -2.53 1.62
N MET A 213 -17.19 -2.43 1.85
CA MET A 213 -16.36 -1.27 1.62
C MET A 213 -15.61 -1.31 0.28
N ARG A 214 -15.77 -2.39 -0.52
CA ARG A 214 -14.94 -2.71 -1.70
C ARG A 214 -14.62 -1.53 -2.62
N ASP A 215 -15.61 -0.71 -2.95
CA ASP A 215 -15.43 0.41 -3.88
C ASP A 215 -14.56 1.51 -3.24
N MET A 216 -14.77 1.79 -1.95
CA MET A 216 -13.96 2.75 -1.17
C MET A 216 -12.55 2.21 -0.91
N ASP A 217 -12.41 0.92 -0.61
CA ASP A 217 -11.12 0.24 -0.43
C ASP A 217 -10.29 0.33 -1.73
N SER A 218 -10.92 0.05 -2.87
CA SER A 218 -10.29 0.14 -4.19
C SER A 218 -9.86 1.56 -4.53
N ASP A 219 -10.70 2.56 -4.21
CA ASP A 219 -10.41 3.96 -4.47
C ASP A 219 -9.24 4.46 -3.60
N LEU A 220 -9.22 4.14 -2.31
CA LEU A 220 -8.09 4.44 -1.42
C LEU A 220 -6.81 3.74 -1.89
N LEU A 221 -6.89 2.46 -2.28
CA LEU A 221 -5.75 1.71 -2.79
C LEU A 221 -5.14 2.37 -4.03
N ALA A 222 -5.98 2.76 -4.99
CA ALA A 222 -5.56 3.45 -6.20
C ALA A 222 -4.92 4.80 -5.87
N LEU A 223 -5.55 5.59 -4.97
CA LEU A 223 -5.02 6.88 -4.56
C LEU A 223 -3.64 6.73 -3.90
N TYR A 224 -3.47 5.83 -2.92
CA TYR A 224 -2.18 5.64 -2.27
C TYR A 224 -1.09 5.13 -3.22
N ARG A 225 -1.44 4.31 -4.22
CA ARG A 225 -0.49 3.93 -5.28
C ARG A 225 -0.07 5.13 -6.13
N VAL A 226 -0.99 6.02 -6.48
CA VAL A 226 -0.68 7.30 -7.14
C VAL A 226 0.27 8.14 -6.28
N LEU A 227 -0.05 8.33 -5.00
CA LEU A 227 0.76 9.14 -4.08
C LEU A 227 2.18 8.58 -3.95
N LEU A 228 2.31 7.27 -3.78
CA LEU A 228 3.60 6.62 -3.62
C LEU A 228 4.44 6.73 -4.90
N HIS A 229 3.84 6.52 -6.08
CA HIS A 229 4.52 6.70 -7.36
C HIS A 229 5.04 8.14 -7.49
N ILE A 230 4.19 9.15 -7.27
CA ILE A 230 4.59 10.56 -7.36
C ILE A 230 5.72 10.87 -6.36
N ALA A 231 5.60 10.41 -5.12
CA ALA A 231 6.58 10.64 -4.06
C ALA A 231 7.95 10.00 -4.34
N VAL A 232 7.97 8.80 -4.93
CA VAL A 232 9.21 8.04 -5.18
C VAL A 232 9.88 8.47 -6.48
N ASP A 233 9.10 8.69 -7.55
CA ASP A 233 9.66 8.83 -8.90
C ASP A 233 9.72 10.28 -9.39
N MET A 234 8.88 11.18 -8.85
CA MET A 234 8.70 12.52 -9.41
C MET A 234 9.09 13.66 -8.47
N VAL A 235 8.94 13.48 -7.16
CA VAL A 235 9.33 14.49 -6.18
C VAL A 235 10.84 14.50 -5.99
N LYS A 236 11.42 15.70 -6.09
CA LYS A 236 12.84 15.95 -5.82
C LYS A 236 12.95 17.07 -4.79
N PHE A 237 13.75 16.83 -3.76
CA PHE A 237 14.10 17.83 -2.75
C PHE A 237 15.41 18.55 -3.09
#